data_AF-A0AAV2SH98-F1
#
_entry.id   AF-A0AAV2SH98-F1
#
_cell.length_a   1.000
_cell.length_b   1.000
_cell.length_c   1.000
_cell.angle_alpha   90.00
_cell.angle_beta   90.00
_cell.angle_gamma   90.00
#
_symmetry.space_group_name_H-M   'P 1'
#
loop_
_entity.id
_entity.type
_entity.pdbx_description
1 polymer ?
#
loop_
_entity_poly.entity_id
_entity_poly.type
_entity_poly.pdbx_seq_one_letter_code
_entity_poly.pdbx_strand_id
1 'polypeptide(L)'
;PPNTTSILQPMDQGILRQLKVIYKSRLMLDLVADDDKSIIQAWKDYNIRDAIFNIASAWDNIKPENHQKAWRKLMPGNEIIDFDGFKPLGKENKEAEDMLKRFLQDQKNTE
;
A
#
# COMPACT_ATOMS: atom_id res chain seq x y z
N PRO A 1 17.95 19.05 19.60
CA PRO A 1 18.50 19.61 18.33
C PRO A 1 17.37 19.99 17.37
N PRO A 2 17.46 21.14 16.68
CA PRO A 2 16.52 21.48 15.62
C PRO A 2 16.71 20.46 14.48
N ASN A 3 15.61 19.97 13.90
CA ASN A 3 15.56 18.92 12.86
C ASN A 3 15.67 17.44 13.32
N THR A 4 15.22 17.13 14.54
CA THR A 4 15.07 15.73 15.00
C THR A 4 13.90 14.98 14.35
N THR A 5 12.92 15.72 13.83
CA THR A 5 11.68 15.18 13.25
C THR A 5 11.92 14.22 12.09
N SER A 6 12.78 14.57 11.12
CA SER A 6 13.07 13.70 9.96
C SER A 6 13.89 12.45 10.31
N ILE A 7 14.68 12.49 11.39
CA ILE A 7 15.39 11.30 11.90
C ILE A 7 14.40 10.35 12.59
N LEU A 8 13.48 10.90 13.39
CA LEU A 8 12.49 10.13 14.15
C LEU A 8 11.32 9.61 13.31
N GLN A 9 11.12 10.15 12.10
CA GLN A 9 10.02 9.77 11.21
C GLN A 9 10.55 8.98 10.00
N PRO A 10 10.57 7.63 10.05
CA PRO A 10 11.02 6.79 8.94
C PRO A 10 10.29 7.10 7.62
N MET A 11 9.02 7.51 7.70
CA MET A 11 8.23 7.91 6.53
C MET A 11 8.87 9.08 5.74
N ASP A 12 9.48 10.03 6.44
CA ASP A 12 10.15 11.19 5.84
C ASP A 12 11.58 10.87 5.38
N GLN A 13 12.07 9.65 5.64
CA GLN A 13 13.37 9.17 5.16
C GLN A 13 13.32 8.57 3.74
N GLY A 14 12.31 8.93 2.95
CA GLY A 14 12.24 8.60 1.53
C GLY A 14 11.14 7.61 1.14
N ILE A 15 10.47 6.97 2.10
CA ILE A 15 9.29 6.13 1.83
C ILE A 15 8.17 6.98 1.22
N LEU A 16 7.84 8.11 1.85
CA LEU A 16 6.79 9.00 1.35
C LEU A 16 7.10 9.57 -0.05
N ARG A 17 8.39 9.86 -0.30
CA ARG A 17 8.84 10.31 -1.62
C ARG A 17 8.59 9.25 -2.68
N GLN A 18 8.95 8.01 -2.41
CA GLN A 18 8.76 6.90 -3.35
C GLN A 18 7.29 6.59 -3.59
N LEU A 19 6.49 6.56 -2.52
CA LEU A 19 5.05 6.40 -2.63
C LEU A 19 4.44 7.44 -3.58
N LYS A 20 4.79 8.72 -3.40
CA LYS A 20 4.31 9.82 -4.27
C LYS A 20 4.75 9.66 -5.72
N VAL A 21 5.99 9.21 -5.97
CA VAL A 21 6.50 8.99 -7.34
C VAL A 21 5.74 7.86 -8.03
N ILE A 22 5.58 6.72 -7.36
CA ILE A 22 4.88 5.55 -7.93
C ILE A 22 3.40 5.88 -8.16
N TYR A 23 2.74 6.53 -7.18
CA TYR A 23 1.36 6.99 -7.32
C TYR A 23 1.19 7.90 -8.54
N LYS A 24 2.05 8.92 -8.70
CA LYS A 24 1.96 9.84 -9.85
C LYS A 24 2.17 9.14 -11.17
N SER A 25 3.11 8.19 -11.24
CA SER A 25 3.33 7.40 -12.45
C SER A 25 2.09 6.60 -12.83
N ARG A 26 1.44 5.97 -11.85
CA ARG A 26 0.20 5.20 -12.08
C ARG A 26 -0.96 6.09 -12.48
N LEU A 27 -1.17 7.19 -11.78
CA LEU A 27 -2.18 8.18 -12.13
C LEU A 27 -2.01 8.64 -13.58
N MET A 28 -0.78 8.93 -14.02
CA MET A 28 -0.53 9.32 -15.41
C MET A 28 -0.88 8.21 -16.39
N LEU A 29 -0.54 6.95 -16.08
CA LEU A 29 -0.93 5.80 -16.90
C LEU A 29 -2.44 5.67 -16.99
N ASP A 30 -3.17 5.74 -15.87
CA ASP A 30 -4.63 5.64 -15.84
C ASP A 30 -5.29 6.76 -16.66
N LEU A 31 -4.73 7.96 -16.62
CA LEU A 31 -5.26 9.11 -17.37
C LEU A 31 -5.03 9.05 -18.88
N VAL A 32 -4.08 8.22 -19.35
CA VAL A 32 -3.77 8.06 -20.78
C VAL A 32 -4.06 6.65 -21.30
N ALA A 33 -4.60 5.76 -20.46
CA ALA A 33 -4.83 4.35 -20.81
C ALA A 33 -5.97 4.15 -21.80
N ASP A 34 -6.89 5.11 -21.89
CA ASP A 34 -8.07 5.07 -22.75
C ASP A 34 -7.89 6.02 -23.94
N ASP A 35 -7.56 5.47 -25.11
CA ASP A 35 -7.32 6.23 -26.35
C ASP A 35 -8.58 6.97 -26.85
N ASP A 36 -9.77 6.54 -26.42
CA ASP A 36 -11.04 7.16 -26.79
C ASP A 36 -11.42 8.33 -25.85
N LYS A 37 -10.68 8.53 -24.76
CA LYS A 37 -10.91 9.61 -23.79
C LYS A 37 -9.78 10.63 -23.78
N SER A 38 -10.17 11.90 -23.77
CA SER A 38 -9.23 12.97 -23.40
C SER A 38 -8.79 12.84 -21.94
N ILE A 39 -7.57 13.30 -21.62
CA ILE A 39 -7.05 13.36 -20.24
C ILE A 39 -8.02 14.10 -19.30
N ILE A 40 -8.69 15.16 -19.77
CA ILE A 40 -9.65 15.92 -18.97
C ILE A 40 -10.87 15.05 -18.62
N GLN A 41 -11.34 14.22 -19.55
CA GLN A 41 -12.46 13.32 -19.30
C GLN A 41 -12.05 12.20 -18.35
N ALA A 42 -10.88 11.59 -18.57
CA ALA A 42 -10.34 10.57 -17.67
C ALA A 42 -10.15 11.12 -16.24
N TRP A 43 -9.70 12.38 -16.10
CA TRP A 43 -9.57 13.05 -14.80
C TRP A 43 -10.91 13.30 -14.10
N LYS A 44 -11.97 13.61 -14.85
CA LYS A 44 -13.32 13.77 -14.28
C LYS A 44 -13.92 12.45 -13.81
N ASP A 45 -13.59 11.36 -14.49
CA ASP A 45 -14.06 10.02 -14.14
C ASP A 45 -13.25 9.44 -12.95
N TYR A 46 -12.01 9.91 -12.76
CA TYR A 46 -11.12 9.50 -11.67
C TYR A 46 -11.71 9.86 -10.31
N ASN A 47 -11.92 8.86 -9.46
CA ASN A 47 -12.58 9.03 -8.18
C ASN A 47 -11.73 8.53 -7.00
N ILE A 48 -12.27 8.65 -5.79
CA ILE A 48 -11.54 8.29 -4.56
C ILE A 48 -11.20 6.80 -4.47
N ARG A 49 -12.01 5.92 -5.07
CA ARG A 49 -11.74 4.48 -5.11
C ARG A 49 -10.47 4.22 -5.91
N ASP A 50 -10.34 4.84 -7.08
CA ASP A 50 -9.15 4.72 -7.94
C ASP A 50 -7.90 5.25 -7.22
N ALA A 51 -8.04 6.39 -6.54
CA ALA A 51 -6.96 6.95 -5.72
C ALA A 51 -6.50 6.00 -4.60
N ILE A 52 -7.43 5.36 -3.88
CA ILE A 52 -7.11 4.38 -2.83
C ILE A 52 -6.39 3.17 -3.43
N PHE A 53 -6.88 2.63 -4.56
CA PHE A 53 -6.21 1.52 -5.25
C PHE A 53 -4.81 1.89 -5.71
N ASN A 54 -4.62 3.08 -6.25
CA ASN A 54 -3.31 3.57 -6.67
C ASN A 54 -2.36 3.77 -5.50
N ILE A 55 -2.84 4.21 -4.33
CA ILE A 55 -2.01 4.31 -3.12
C ILE A 55 -1.63 2.92 -2.61
N ALA A 56 -2.58 2.00 -2.51
CA ALA A 56 -2.33 0.63 -2.05
C ALA A 56 -1.32 -0.06 -2.98
N SER A 57 -1.55 0.03 -4.29
CA SER A 57 -0.65 -0.58 -5.25
C SER A 57 0.71 0.13 -5.32
N ALA A 58 0.77 1.45 -5.10
CA ALA A 58 2.03 2.16 -4.97
C ALA A 58 2.82 1.69 -3.73
N TRP A 59 2.14 1.44 -2.61
CA TRP A 59 2.73 0.93 -1.38
C TRP A 59 3.32 -0.48 -1.59
N ASP A 60 2.58 -1.38 -2.23
CA ASP A 60 3.03 -2.75 -2.51
C ASP A 60 4.25 -2.80 -3.46
N ASN A 61 4.46 -1.76 -4.26
CA ASN A 61 5.61 -1.64 -5.17
C ASN A 61 6.85 -1.02 -4.51
N ILE A 62 6.76 -0.54 -3.26
CA ILE A 62 7.93 -0.07 -2.53
C ILE A 62 8.75 -1.30 -2.12
N LYS A 63 9.98 -1.39 -2.62
CA LYS A 63 10.85 -2.53 -2.30
C LYS A 63 11.17 -2.59 -0.79
N PRO A 64 11.23 -3.80 -0.19
CA PRO A 64 11.58 -3.98 1.22
C PRO A 64 12.87 -3.25 1.64
N GLU A 65 13.89 -3.21 0.78
CA GLU A 65 15.15 -2.51 1.05
C GLU A 65 14.96 -1.00 1.34
N ASN A 66 13.93 -0.38 0.78
CA ASN A 66 13.62 1.03 1.01
C ASN A 66 13.04 1.27 2.40
N HIS A 67 12.22 0.33 2.89
CA HIS A 67 11.77 0.35 4.26
C HIS A 67 12.98 0.18 5.19
N GLN A 68 13.80 -0.84 4.97
CA GLN A 68 15.01 -1.07 5.78
C GLN A 68 15.94 0.15 5.85
N LYS A 69 16.21 0.81 4.71
CA LYS A 69 17.02 2.04 4.66
C LYS A 69 16.43 3.19 5.50
N ALA A 70 15.11 3.33 5.51
CA ALA A 70 14.41 4.35 6.29
C ALA A 70 14.40 4.06 7.80
N TRP A 71 14.48 2.80 8.21
CA TRP A 71 14.55 2.41 9.63
C TRP A 71 15.98 2.33 10.16
N ARG A 72 16.99 2.23 9.28
CA ARG A 72 18.42 2.09 9.66
C ARG A 72 18.94 3.20 10.56
N LYS A 73 18.48 4.45 10.38
CA LYS A 73 18.89 5.57 11.25
C LYS A 73 18.33 5.48 12.66
N LEU A 74 17.24 4.74 12.85
CA LEU A 74 16.55 4.59 14.14
C LEU A 74 16.98 3.32 14.88
N MET A 75 17.48 2.31 14.16
CA MET A 75 17.96 1.04 14.73
C MET A 75 19.41 0.76 14.31
N PRO A 76 20.39 1.56 14.77
CA PRO A 76 21.80 1.30 14.50
C PRO A 76 22.25 0.04 15.26
N GLY A 77 22.66 -1.01 14.54
CA GLY A 77 23.24 -2.23 15.13
C GLY A 77 22.42 -3.51 14.94
N ASN A 78 21.20 -3.45 14.38
CA ASN A 78 20.56 -4.65 13.88
C ASN A 78 21.24 -5.03 12.56
N GLU A 79 22.02 -6.12 12.60
CA GLU A 79 22.37 -6.88 11.41
C GLU A 79 21.11 -7.12 10.57
N ILE A 80 21.29 -7.18 9.25
CA ILE A 80 20.23 -7.36 8.26
C ILE A 80 19.40 -8.57 8.68
N ILE A 81 18.29 -8.32 9.38
CA ILE A 81 17.23 -9.31 9.49
C ILE A 81 16.66 -9.30 8.08
N ASP A 82 16.82 -10.41 7.35
CA ASP A 82 16.03 -10.68 6.15
C ASP A 82 14.56 -10.56 6.55
N PHE A 83 14.04 -9.34 6.42
CA PHE A 83 12.65 -9.04 6.63
C PHE A 83 11.96 -9.64 5.42
N ASP A 84 11.46 -10.86 5.57
CA ASP A 84 10.68 -11.66 4.60
C ASP A 84 9.36 -10.99 4.15
N GLY A 85 9.25 -9.67 4.32
CA GLY A 85 8.07 -8.87 4.10
C GLY A 85 7.00 -9.14 5.16
N PHE A 86 5.92 -8.37 5.08
CA PHE A 86 4.65 -8.88 5.58
C PHE A 86 4.26 -10.04 4.67
N LYS A 87 4.30 -11.27 5.16
CA LYS A 87 3.74 -12.41 4.43
C LYS A 87 2.34 -12.03 3.97
N PRO A 88 2.00 -12.17 2.68
CA PRO A 88 0.68 -11.82 2.20
C PRO A 88 -0.36 -12.57 3.03
N LEU A 89 -1.40 -11.86 3.44
CA LEU A 89 -2.49 -12.31 4.34
C LEU A 89 -3.35 -13.46 3.75
N GLY A 90 -2.81 -14.23 2.80
CA GLY A 90 -3.55 -15.11 1.91
C GLY A 90 -3.45 -16.60 2.20
N LYS A 91 -2.89 -17.03 3.35
CA LYS A 91 -2.80 -18.47 3.67
C LYS A 91 -3.16 -18.89 5.10
N GLU A 92 -3.42 -17.95 6.02
CA GLU A 92 -3.70 -18.30 7.42
C GLU A 92 -5.12 -17.96 7.88
N ASN A 93 -5.99 -17.47 6.99
CA ASN A 93 -7.34 -17.05 7.40
C ASN A 93 -8.42 -18.13 7.25
N LYS A 94 -8.04 -19.40 7.42
CA LYS A 94 -9.01 -20.52 7.42
C LYS A 94 -10.07 -20.32 8.49
N GLU A 95 -9.69 -19.74 9.61
CA GLU A 95 -10.57 -19.50 10.75
C GLU A 95 -11.61 -18.40 10.45
N ALA A 96 -11.24 -17.30 9.80
CA ALA A 96 -12.24 -16.30 9.40
C ALA A 96 -13.09 -16.76 8.20
N GLU A 97 -12.54 -17.56 7.29
CA GLU A 97 -13.34 -18.19 6.23
C GLU A 97 -14.39 -19.15 6.82
N ASP A 98 -14.01 -19.93 7.83
CA ASP A 98 -14.91 -20.84 8.52
C ASP A 98 -15.94 -20.08 9.38
N MET A 99 -15.55 -18.96 10.01
CA MET A 99 -16.50 -18.06 10.69
C MET A 99 -17.50 -17.45 9.72
N LEU A 100 -17.06 -17.00 8.54
CA LEU A 100 -17.93 -16.42 7.52
C LEU A 100 -18.92 -17.47 6.97
N LYS A 101 -18.44 -18.70 6.73
CA LYS A 101 -19.31 -19.80 6.29
C LYS A 101 -20.37 -20.15 7.33
N ARG A 102 -20.02 -20.18 8.62
CA ARG A 102 -20.97 -20.43 9.72
C ARG A 102 -22.03 -19.33 9.79
N PHE A 103 -21.60 -18.07 9.75
CA PHE A 103 -22.51 -16.92 9.78
C PHE A 103 -23.52 -16.95 8.63
N LEU A 104 -23.06 -17.23 7.41
CA LEU A 104 -23.95 -17.32 6.24
C LEU A 104 -24.92 -18.51 6.31
N GLN A 105 -24.52 -19.61 6.95
CA GLN A 105 -25.38 -20.77 7.15
C GLN A 105 -26.49 -20.47 8.18
N ASP A 106 -26.17 -19.76 9.25
CA ASP A 106 -27.13 -19.37 10.29
C ASP A 106 -28.21 -18.42 9.74
N GLN A 107 -27.83 -17.50 8.84
CA GLN A 107 -28.79 -16.62 8.15
C GLN A 107 -29.75 -17.41 7.24
N LYS A 108 -29.27 -18.47 6.57
CA LYS A 108 -30.12 -19.31 5.69
C LYS A 108 -31.08 -20.25 6.43
N ASN A 109 -30.78 -20.56 7.70
CA ASN A 109 -31.60 -21.47 8.51
C ASN A 109 -32.64 -20.74 9.37
N THR A 110 -32.69 -19.41 9.31
CA THR A 110 -33.58 -18.55 10.11
C THR A 110 -34.77 -18.01 9.28
N GLU A 111 -34.83 -18.35 7.98
CA GLU A 111 -36.01 -18.21 7.11
C GLU A 111 -36.63 -19.59 6.84
#